data_AF-A0A3M0XYC4-F1
#
_entry.id   AF-A0A3M0XYC4-F1
#
_cell.length_a   1.000
_cell.length_b   1.000
_cell.length_c   1.000
_cell.angle_alpha   90.00
_cell.angle_beta   90.00
_cell.angle_gamma   90.00
#
_symmetry.space_group_name_H-M   'P 1'
#
loop_
_entity.id
_entity.type
_entity.pdbx_description
1 polymer ?
#
loop_
_entity_poly.entity_id
_entity_poly.type
_entity_poly.pdbx_seq_one_letter_code
_entity_poly.pdbx_strand_id
1 'polypeptide(L)'
;MTQEQAHRRRALRQALKTKRDAEQLLDDLLVARRDTLAQLRERGRVDALAQVTGRTAFDHAIERTRQLLDSLNASLERTRKQLATQRALDAHPPVSEPCVDDRQRAPDVVALGAD
;
A
#
# COMPACT_ATOMS: atom_id res chain seq x y z
N MET A 1 -4.17 -21.28 -2.76
CA MET A 1 -4.30 -19.86 -2.38
C MET A 1 -4.77 -19.80 -0.95
N THR A 2 -3.99 -19.21 -0.04
CA THR A 2 -4.37 -19.09 1.37
C THR A 2 -5.47 -18.04 1.53
N GLN A 3 -6.39 -18.26 2.47
CA GLN A 3 -7.51 -17.34 2.75
C GLN A 3 -7.01 -15.90 3.01
N GLU A 4 -5.85 -15.78 3.65
CA GLU A 4 -5.15 -14.52 3.90
C GLU A 4 -4.76 -13.76 2.62
N GLN A 5 -4.28 -14.45 1.59
CA GLN A 5 -3.97 -13.84 0.29
C GLN A 5 -5.23 -13.30 -0.41
N ALA A 6 -6.37 -13.98 -0.28
CA ALA A 6 -7.63 -13.53 -0.85
C ALA A 6 -8.16 -12.26 -0.15
N HIS A 7 -8.06 -12.18 1.18
CA HIS A 7 -8.43 -10.99 1.95
C HIS A 7 -7.55 -9.79 1.60
N ARG A 8 -6.23 -9.98 1.52
CA ARG A 8 -5.29 -8.91 1.13
C ARG A 8 -5.57 -8.39 -0.29
N ARG A 9 -5.85 -9.28 -1.25
CA ARG A 9 -6.22 -8.88 -2.62
C ARG A 9 -7.52 -8.08 -2.67
N ARG A 10 -8.53 -8.44 -1.86
CA ARG A 10 -9.79 -7.68 -1.75
C ARG A 10 -9.56 -6.30 -1.15
N ALA A 11 -8.81 -6.21 -0.04
CA ALA A 11 -8.47 -4.95 0.60
C ALA A 11 -7.73 -4.00 -0.36
N LEU A 12 -6.77 -4.52 -1.13
CA LEU A 12 -6.03 -3.72 -2.10
C LEU A 12 -6.92 -3.20 -3.25
N ARG A 13 -7.82 -4.04 -3.78
CA ARG A 13 -8.80 -3.61 -4.79
C ARG A 13 -9.73 -2.54 -4.24
N GLN A 14 -10.20 -2.71 -3.00
CA GLN A 14 -11.06 -1.74 -2.35
C GLN A 14 -10.33 -0.41 -2.15
N ALA A 15 -9.09 -0.43 -1.67
CA ALA A 15 -8.28 0.77 -1.48
C ALA A 15 -8.02 1.51 -2.82
N LEU A 16 -7.75 0.78 -3.90
CA LEU A 16 -7.60 1.37 -5.24
C LEU A 16 -8.89 1.99 -5.76
N LYS A 17 -10.04 1.35 -5.51
CA LYS A 17 -11.34 1.90 -5.85
C LYS A 17 -11.60 3.19 -5.07
N THR A 18 -11.45 3.14 -3.75
CA THR A 18 -11.63 4.30 -2.88
C THR A 18 -10.70 5.45 -3.25
N LYS A 19 -9.46 5.16 -3.68
CA LYS A 19 -8.56 6.19 -4.21
C LYS A 19 -9.15 6.89 -5.44
N ARG A 20 -9.63 6.14 -6.43
CA ARG A 20 -10.25 6.72 -7.63
C ARG A 20 -11.50 7.52 -7.28
N ASP A 21 -12.34 7.00 -6.39
CA ASP A 21 -13.55 7.69 -5.94
C ASP A 21 -13.19 9.02 -5.25
N ALA A 22 -12.10 9.05 -4.45
CA ALA A 22 -11.61 10.26 -3.80
C ALA A 22 -10.94 11.25 -4.78
N GLU A 23 -10.25 10.77 -5.82
CA GLU A 23 -9.72 11.59 -6.92
C GLU A 23 -10.87 12.27 -7.67
N GLN A 24 -11.91 11.52 -8.05
CA GLN A 24 -13.09 12.07 -8.71
C GLN A 24 -13.80 13.10 -7.81
N LEU A 25 -13.99 12.79 -6.52
CA LEU A 25 -14.59 13.73 -5.59
C LEU A 25 -13.80 15.04 -5.48
N LEU A 26 -12.47 14.98 -5.51
CA LEU A 26 -11.62 16.16 -5.49
C LEU A 26 -11.85 17.03 -6.74
N ASP A 27 -11.92 16.43 -7.91
CA ASP A 27 -12.18 17.14 -9.16
C ASP A 27 -13.57 17.79 -9.15
N ASP A 28 -14.59 17.06 -8.71
CA ASP A 28 -15.96 17.57 -8.60
C ASP A 28 -16.05 18.75 -7.62
N LEU A 29 -15.35 18.67 -6.48
CA LEU A 29 -15.27 19.76 -5.50
C LEU A 29 -14.58 21.00 -6.07
N LEU A 30 -13.53 20.83 -6.88
CA LEU A 30 -12.84 21.94 -7.52
C LEU A 30 -13.73 22.65 -8.54
N VAL A 31 -14.47 21.89 -9.34
CA VAL A 31 -15.44 22.42 -10.30
C VAL A 31 -16.57 23.14 -9.56
N ALA A 32 -17.21 22.49 -8.60
CA ALA A 32 -18.31 23.07 -7.82
C ALA A 32 -17.90 24.36 -7.10
N ARG A 33 -16.67 24.41 -6.55
CA ARG A 33 -16.10 25.61 -5.94
C ARG A 33 -15.99 26.74 -6.95
N ARG A 34 -15.41 26.47 -8.13
CA ARG A 34 -15.23 27.48 -9.18
C ARG A 34 -16.57 28.05 -9.61
N ASP A 35 -17.53 27.18 -9.89
CA ASP A 35 -18.83 27.57 -10.42
C ASP A 35 -19.64 28.36 -9.36
N THR A 36 -19.57 27.94 -8.09
CA THR A 36 -20.20 28.66 -6.98
C THR A 36 -19.58 30.05 -6.78
N LEU A 37 -18.25 30.17 -6.83
CA LEU A 37 -17.57 31.46 -6.70
C LEU A 37 -17.90 32.39 -7.87
N ALA A 38 -18.03 31.86 -9.09
CA ALA A 38 -18.49 32.63 -10.24
C ALA A 38 -19.90 33.18 -10.02
N GLN A 39 -20.86 32.33 -9.62
CA GLN A 39 -22.24 32.74 -9.35
C GLN A 39 -22.35 33.76 -8.20
N LEU A 40 -21.54 33.61 -7.15
CA LEU A 40 -21.51 34.57 -6.06
C LEU A 40 -21.03 35.94 -6.55
N ARG A 41 -19.95 35.97 -7.35
CA ARG A 41 -19.43 37.21 -7.95
C ARG A 41 -20.44 37.87 -8.89
N GLU A 42 -21.10 37.10 -9.76
CA GLU A 42 -22.14 37.59 -10.65
C GLU A 42 -23.31 38.25 -9.89
N ARG A 43 -23.64 37.70 -8.71
CA ARG A 43 -24.71 38.22 -7.84
C ARG A 43 -24.24 39.31 -6.89
N GLY A 44 -22.97 39.74 -6.94
CA GLY A 44 -22.38 40.67 -5.99
C GLY A 44 -22.39 40.16 -4.54
N ARG A 45 -22.48 38.85 -4.34
CA ARG A 45 -22.48 38.20 -3.03
C ARG A 45 -21.11 37.64 -2.72
N VAL A 46 -20.83 37.49 -1.43
CA VAL A 46 -19.61 36.87 -0.93
C VAL A 46 -20.02 35.75 0.02
N ASP A 47 -19.23 34.68 0.08
CA ASP A 47 -19.43 33.60 1.04
C ASP A 47 -19.20 34.15 2.46
N ALA A 48 -20.21 34.03 3.32
CA ALA A 48 -20.19 34.52 4.69
C ALA A 48 -19.12 33.81 5.54
N LEU A 49 -18.88 32.52 5.29
CA LEU A 49 -17.83 31.77 5.98
C LEU A 49 -16.45 32.30 5.57
N ALA A 50 -16.28 32.58 4.27
CA ALA A 50 -15.03 33.12 3.76
C ALA A 50 -14.75 34.54 4.25
N GLN A 51 -15.78 35.37 4.45
CA GLN A 51 -15.61 36.71 5.03
C GLN A 51 -15.05 36.66 6.46
N VAL A 52 -15.48 35.69 7.26
CA VAL A 52 -15.07 35.59 8.67
C VAL A 52 -13.76 34.83 8.84
N THR A 53 -13.55 33.77 8.05
CA THR A 53 -12.46 32.80 8.26
C THR A 53 -11.38 32.85 7.18
N GLY A 54 -11.62 33.56 6.08
CA GLY A 54 -10.77 33.54 4.89
C GLY A 54 -10.84 32.23 4.08
N ARG A 55 -11.67 31.26 4.49
CA ARG A 55 -11.84 29.96 3.83
C ARG A 55 -13.30 29.64 3.58
N THR A 56 -13.57 28.99 2.45
CA THR A 56 -14.90 28.47 2.11
C THR A 56 -15.10 27.05 2.62
N ALA A 57 -16.35 26.60 2.69
CA ALA A 57 -16.65 25.18 2.97
C ALA A 57 -15.99 24.24 1.95
N PHE A 58 -15.89 24.67 0.69
CA PHE A 58 -15.19 23.93 -0.35
C PHE A 58 -13.69 23.80 -0.06
N ASP A 59 -13.03 24.84 0.44
CA ASP A 59 -11.60 24.77 0.78
C ASP A 59 -11.35 23.70 1.85
N HIS A 60 -12.20 23.63 2.87
CA HIS A 60 -12.12 22.59 3.89
C HIS A 60 -12.38 21.18 3.33
N ALA A 61 -13.37 21.02 2.45
CA ALA A 61 -13.67 19.73 1.83
C ALA A 61 -12.52 19.26 0.91
N ILE A 62 -11.94 20.16 0.13
CA ILE A 62 -10.78 19.90 -0.73
C ILE A 62 -9.58 19.49 0.10
N GLU A 63 -9.27 20.22 1.18
CA GLU A 63 -8.14 19.92 2.07
C GLU A 63 -8.29 18.53 2.70
N ARG A 64 -9.48 18.20 3.23
CA ARG A 64 -9.76 16.86 3.79
C ARG A 64 -9.64 15.75 2.74
N THR A 65 -10.13 15.99 1.53
CA THR A 65 -10.06 14.99 0.44
C THR A 65 -8.62 14.75 0.01
N ARG A 66 -7.77 15.79 -0.02
CA ARG A 66 -6.32 15.65 -0.26
C ARG A 66 -5.63 14.84 0.85
N GLN A 67 -5.91 15.15 2.11
CA GLN A 67 -5.36 14.38 3.24
C GLN A 67 -5.77 12.90 3.21
N LEU A 68 -7.00 12.60 2.79
CA LEU A 68 -7.47 11.24 2.58
C LEU A 68 -6.68 10.54 1.47
N LEU A 69 -6.46 11.21 0.34
CA LEU A 69 -5.67 10.68 -0.77
C LEU A 69 -4.23 10.40 -0.35
N ASP A 70 -3.60 11.30 0.39
CA ASP A 70 -2.25 11.11 0.91
C ASP A 70 -2.16 9.89 1.83
N SER A 71 -3.13 9.75 2.73
CA SER A 71 -3.23 8.60 3.63
C SER A 71 -3.42 7.28 2.87
N LEU A 72 -4.28 7.27 1.84
CA LEU A 72 -4.51 6.10 0.99
C LEU A 72 -3.26 5.75 0.17
N ASN A 73 -2.57 6.73 -0.38
CA ASN A 73 -1.32 6.54 -1.12
C ASN A 73 -0.24 5.94 -0.22
N ALA A 74 -0.06 6.47 1.00
CA ALA A 74 0.89 5.94 1.96
C ALA A 74 0.57 4.48 2.33
N SER A 75 -0.71 4.15 2.54
CA SER A 75 -1.16 2.79 2.84
C SER A 75 -0.93 1.82 1.69
N LEU A 76 -1.24 2.24 0.46
CA LEU A 76 -1.00 1.44 -0.75
C LEU A 76 0.49 1.19 -0.97
N GLU A 77 1.35 2.19 -0.76
CA GLU A 77 2.80 2.03 -0.88
C GLU A 77 3.36 1.06 0.17
N ARG A 78 2.91 1.14 1.43
CA ARG A 78 3.29 0.17 2.46
C ARG A 78 2.88 -1.25 2.08
N THR A 79 1.66 -1.43 1.58
CA THR A 79 1.13 -2.74 1.16
C THR A 79 1.91 -3.30 -0.03
N ARG A 80 2.28 -2.46 -1.00
CA ARG A 80 3.12 -2.85 -2.14
C ARG A 80 4.50 -3.32 -1.69
N LYS A 81 5.15 -2.59 -0.78
CA LYS A 81 6.46 -2.96 -0.22
C LYS A 81 6.40 -4.31 0.51
N GLN A 82 5.39 -4.51 1.37
CA GLN A 82 5.20 -5.79 2.07
C GLN A 82 5.01 -6.97 1.12
N LEU A 83 4.22 -6.79 0.05
CA LEU A 83 4.04 -7.83 -0.97
C LEU A 83 5.33 -8.12 -1.74
N ALA A 84 6.16 -7.11 -2.01
CA ALA A 84 7.46 -7.29 -2.66
C ALA A 84 8.44 -8.06 -1.76
N THR A 85 8.54 -7.70 -0.48
CA THR A 85 9.38 -8.39 0.51
C THR A 85 8.93 -9.85 0.69
N GLN A 86 7.62 -10.10 0.76
CA GLN A 86 7.11 -11.45 0.95
C GLN A 86 7.37 -12.35 -0.27
N ARG A 87 7.25 -11.81 -1.50
CA ARG A 87 7.67 -12.52 -2.72
C ARG A 87 9.16 -12.83 -2.76
N ALA A 88 10.01 -11.96 -2.23
CA ALA A 88 11.45 -12.20 -2.15
C ALA A 88 11.78 -13.31 -1.14
N LEU A 89 11.05 -13.37 -0.01
CA LEU A 89 11.16 -14.44 0.99
C LEU A 89 10.66 -15.79 0.45
N ASP A 90 9.52 -15.80 -0.25
CA ASP A 90 8.95 -17.01 -0.86
C ASP A 90 9.80 -17.54 -2.05
N ALA A 91 10.71 -16.73 -2.60
CA ALA A 91 11.59 -17.10 -3.72
C ALA A 91 12.90 -17.76 -3.29
N HIS A 92 13.18 -17.92 -1.99
CA HIS A 92 14.29 -18.74 -1.54
C HIS A 92 13.91 -20.23 -1.63
N PRO A 93 14.56 -21.04 -2.49
CA PRO A 93 14.39 -22.49 -2.42
C PRO A 93 14.88 -22.99 -1.05
N PRO A 94 14.31 -24.08 -0.50
CA PRO A 94 14.89 -24.70 0.68
C PRO A 94 16.34 -25.03 0.34
N VAL A 95 17.26 -24.40 1.06
CA VAL A 95 18.67 -24.74 1.02
C VAL A 95 18.71 -26.22 1.34
N SER A 96 19.02 -27.04 0.34
CA SER A 96 19.21 -28.47 0.54
C SER A 96 20.26 -28.59 1.62
N GLU A 97 19.88 -29.18 2.75
CA GLU A 97 20.82 -29.56 3.79
C GLU A 97 22.01 -30.25 3.12
N PRO A 98 23.27 -29.92 3.48
CA PRO A 98 24.39 -30.67 2.95
C PRO A 98 24.16 -32.13 3.34
N CYS A 99 23.90 -32.96 2.32
CA CYS A 99 23.74 -34.39 2.46
C CYS A 99 25.00 -34.91 3.16
N VAL A 100 24.86 -35.27 4.43
CA VAL A 100 25.93 -35.85 5.22
C VAL A 100 26.23 -37.20 4.54
N ASP A 101 27.39 -37.30 3.89
CA ASP A 101 27.84 -38.55 3.28
C ASP A 101 28.35 -39.47 4.40
N ASP A 102 27.39 -40.05 5.11
CA ASP A 102 27.57 -41.01 6.19
C ASP A 102 27.74 -42.40 5.57
N ARG A 103 28.83 -42.65 4.81
CA ARG A 103 29.11 -43.99 4.24
C ARG A 103 30.48 -44.25 3.60
N GLN A 104 31.59 -43.73 4.15
CA GLN A 104 32.86 -44.46 4.07
C GLN A 104 33.10 -45.26 5.35
N ARG A 105 32.32 -46.34 5.41
CA ARG A 105 32.39 -47.47 6.31
C ARG A 105 33.79 -48.11 6.23
N ALA A 106 34.55 -48.03 7.31
CA ALA A 106 35.62 -48.98 7.59
C ALA A 106 35.05 -50.41 7.64
N PRO A 107 35.86 -51.43 7.34
CA PRO A 107 36.16 -52.37 8.43
C PRO A 107 37.59 -52.92 8.46
N ASP A 108 37.99 -53.25 9.70
CA ASP A 108 38.91 -54.31 10.17
C ASP A 108 40.37 -54.32 9.66
N VAL A 109 41.39 -54.02 10.49
CA VAL A 109 41.93 -54.82 11.62
C VAL A 109 42.40 -56.22 11.18
N VAL A 110 43.72 -56.46 11.29
CA VAL A 110 44.49 -57.67 11.75
C VAL A 110 45.91 -57.50 11.17
N ALA A 111 46.91 -56.98 11.90
CA ALA A 111 47.80 -57.60 12.89
C ALA A 111 48.98 -58.44 12.34
N LEU A 112 50.17 -58.22 12.95
CA LEU A 112 51.30 -59.15 13.24
C LEU A 112 52.58 -59.20 12.36
N GLY A 113 53.73 -59.08 13.06
CA GLY A 113 55.06 -59.69 12.74
C GLY A 113 56.14 -58.68 12.30
N ALA A 114 57.19 -58.37 13.08
CA ALA A 114 58.47 -59.11 13.22
C ALA A 114 59.15 -59.33 11.84
N ASP A 115 60.32 -58.78 11.52
CA ASP A 115 61.62 -58.79 12.23
C ASP A 115 62.39 -57.46 12.08
#